data_AF-A0A7S9NXA6-F1
#
_entry.id   AF-A0A7S9NXA6-F1
#
_cell.length_a   1.000
_cell.length_b   1.000
_cell.length_c   1.000
_cell.angle_alpha   90.00
_cell.angle_beta   90.00
_cell.angle_gamma   90.00
#
_symmetry.space_group_name_H-M   'P 1'
#
loop_
_entity.id
_entity.type
_entity.pdbx_description
1 polymer ?
#
loop_
_entity_poly.entity_id
_entity_poly.type
_entity_poly.pdbx_seq_one_letter_code
_entity_poly.pdbx_strand_id
1 'polypeptide(L)'
;MEWRRPDSGLTTALINGFSTSATDEAPGNTAWNYNAAGVNLDFLAQGETITFSYTVTATDNNNGVATTVVSFTITGTNDAPTVSATASAGFTEAADASTQTLTDSGTVTFGDVDTNDVIDITFASNNNISWNGGDLDSGLTTALINGFSTSATDEAPNTAWNYNAAGVNLDFLAQVKPSPLATL
;
A
#
# COMPACT_ATOMS: atom_id res chain seq x y z
N MET A 1 -4.29 1.99 -15.58
CA MET A 1 -3.92 1.47 -14.26
C MET A 1 -4.35 0.02 -14.25
N GLU A 2 -3.41 -0.87 -14.54
CA GLU A 2 -3.67 -2.30 -14.59
C GLU A 2 -3.68 -2.79 -13.15
N TRP A 3 -4.86 -3.17 -12.65
CA TRP A 3 -4.96 -3.87 -11.39
C TRP A 3 -4.05 -5.09 -11.48
N ARG A 4 -2.95 -5.10 -10.73
CA ARG A 4 -1.97 -6.19 -10.70
C ARG A 4 -2.65 -7.39 -10.03
N ARG A 5 -3.48 -8.11 -10.79
CA ARG A 5 -3.63 -9.56 -10.60
C ARG A 5 -2.22 -10.14 -10.51
N PRO A 6 -2.00 -11.24 -9.77
CA PRO A 6 -0.75 -11.99 -9.84
C PRO A 6 -0.40 -12.12 -11.31
N ASP A 7 0.63 -11.41 -11.76
CA ASP A 7 0.97 -11.45 -13.17
C ASP A 7 1.36 -12.90 -13.49
N SER A 8 1.20 -13.31 -14.73
CA SER A 8 1.54 -14.67 -15.15
C SER A 8 3.01 -15.02 -14.81
N GLY A 9 3.86 -14.00 -14.62
CA GLY A 9 5.24 -14.11 -14.12
C GLY A 9 5.33 -14.62 -12.68
N LEU A 10 4.60 -14.03 -11.73
CA LEU A 10 4.58 -14.45 -10.32
C LEU A 10 4.13 -15.91 -10.17
N THR A 11 3.03 -16.28 -10.84
CA THR A 11 2.52 -17.65 -10.79
C THR A 11 3.54 -18.64 -11.35
N THR A 12 4.18 -18.29 -12.47
CA THR A 12 5.22 -19.12 -13.10
C THR A 12 6.44 -19.27 -12.19
N ALA A 13 6.90 -18.18 -11.56
CA ALA A 13 8.06 -18.21 -10.68
C ALA A 13 7.81 -19.03 -9.41
N LEU A 14 6.64 -18.87 -8.80
CA LEU A 14 6.25 -19.67 -7.63
C LEU A 14 6.16 -21.16 -7.99
N ILE A 15 5.58 -21.51 -9.14
CA ILE A 15 5.46 -22.91 -9.60
C ILE A 15 6.83 -23.50 -9.95
N ASN A 16 7.70 -22.78 -10.67
CA ASN A 16 8.98 -23.31 -11.12
C ASN A 16 10.03 -23.48 -10.02
N GLY A 17 9.77 -23.01 -8.80
CA GLY A 17 10.71 -23.11 -7.69
C GLY A 17 10.89 -24.52 -7.11
N PHE A 18 10.01 -25.47 -7.43
CA PHE A 18 10.06 -26.82 -6.86
C PHE A 18 10.91 -27.78 -7.68
N SER A 19 11.75 -28.57 -6.99
CA SER A 19 12.60 -29.58 -7.60
C SER A 19 12.77 -30.78 -6.66
N THR A 20 13.06 -31.94 -7.23
CA THR A 20 13.45 -33.15 -6.48
C THR A 20 14.71 -33.74 -7.09
N SER A 21 15.50 -34.46 -6.31
CA SER A 21 16.74 -35.11 -6.77
C SER A 21 16.55 -36.61 -7.00
N ALA A 22 15.42 -37.03 -7.59
CA ALA A 22 15.02 -38.44 -7.67
C ALA A 22 16.14 -39.36 -8.16
N THR A 23 16.32 -40.48 -7.45
CA THR A 23 17.24 -41.57 -7.79
C THR A 23 16.42 -42.83 -8.06
N ASP A 24 16.82 -43.65 -9.03
CA ASP A 24 16.20 -44.94 -9.39
C ASP A 24 16.48 -46.02 -8.34
N GLU A 25 16.04 -45.83 -7.10
CA GLU A 25 16.34 -46.74 -5.98
C GLU A 25 15.06 -47.12 -5.22
N ALA A 26 14.89 -48.41 -4.95
CA ALA A 26 13.78 -48.95 -4.16
C ALA A 26 14.29 -50.03 -3.17
N PRO A 27 14.04 -49.88 -1.85
CA PRO A 27 13.47 -48.71 -1.18
C PRO A 27 14.44 -47.52 -1.17
N GLY A 28 13.91 -46.29 -1.21
CA GLY A 28 14.73 -45.09 -1.29
C GLY A 28 14.07 -43.86 -0.67
N ASN A 29 14.85 -42.77 -0.56
CA ASN A 29 14.37 -41.44 -0.21
C ASN A 29 14.97 -40.42 -1.19
N THR A 30 14.23 -39.36 -1.48
CA THR A 30 14.72 -38.22 -2.27
C THR A 30 14.37 -36.94 -1.55
N ALA A 31 15.32 -35.99 -1.53
CA ALA A 31 15.06 -34.66 -1.01
C ALA A 31 14.29 -33.85 -2.05
N TRP A 32 13.41 -32.97 -1.57
CA TRP A 32 12.82 -31.91 -2.38
C TRP A 32 13.45 -30.58 -1.96
N ASN A 33 13.54 -29.65 -2.92
CA ASN A 33 13.98 -28.29 -2.69
C ASN A 33 12.97 -27.32 -3.29
N TYR A 34 12.72 -26.22 -2.58
CA TYR A 34 11.90 -25.11 -3.06
C TYR A 34 12.72 -23.82 -3.06
N ASN A 35 12.83 -23.18 -4.22
CA ASN A 35 13.52 -21.91 -4.38
C ASN A 35 12.84 -21.02 -5.42
N ALA A 36 12.12 -19.99 -4.94
CA ALA A 36 11.52 -18.95 -5.78
C ALA A 36 12.32 -17.64 -5.66
N ALA A 37 13.63 -17.70 -5.95
CA ALA A 37 14.49 -16.52 -5.90
C ALA A 37 14.03 -15.42 -6.87
N GLY A 38 14.07 -14.16 -6.41
CA GLY A 38 13.77 -12.98 -7.23
C GLY A 38 12.27 -12.67 -7.36
N VAL A 39 11.40 -13.37 -6.64
CA VAL A 39 9.98 -13.04 -6.56
C VAL A 39 9.77 -11.90 -5.55
N ASN A 40 9.15 -10.80 -5.99
CA ASN A 40 8.69 -9.73 -5.09
C ASN A 40 7.30 -10.09 -4.54
N LEU A 41 7.18 -10.14 -3.22
CA LEU A 41 5.94 -10.43 -2.49
C LEU A 41 5.57 -9.33 -1.49
N ASP A 42 6.21 -8.16 -1.57
CA ASP A 42 6.03 -7.03 -0.64
C ASP A 42 4.62 -6.42 -0.73
N PHE A 43 3.80 -6.88 -1.67
CA PHE A 43 2.42 -6.45 -1.81
C PHE A 43 1.47 -7.16 -0.83
N LEU A 44 1.91 -8.25 -0.19
CA LEU A 44 1.11 -9.06 0.73
C LEU A 44 1.08 -8.41 2.11
N ALA A 45 -0.08 -7.89 2.48
CA ALA A 45 -0.29 -7.27 3.78
C ALA A 45 -0.18 -8.27 4.93
N GLN A 46 -0.12 -7.76 6.16
CA GLN A 46 -0.01 -8.59 7.36
C GLN A 46 -1.11 -9.66 7.42
N GLY A 47 -0.69 -10.93 7.39
CA GLY A 47 -1.59 -12.07 7.50
C GLY A 47 -2.27 -12.49 6.19
N GLU A 48 -2.08 -11.75 5.10
CA GLU A 48 -2.46 -12.23 3.77
C GLU A 48 -1.62 -13.45 3.39
N THR A 49 -2.18 -14.35 2.58
CA THR A 49 -1.48 -15.59 2.24
C THR A 49 -1.58 -15.96 0.77
N ILE A 50 -0.48 -16.54 0.25
CA ILE A 50 -0.46 -17.29 -1.01
C ILE A 50 -0.25 -18.77 -0.68
N THR A 51 -1.17 -19.61 -1.14
CA THR A 51 -1.09 -21.06 -0.99
C THR A 51 -0.93 -21.75 -2.33
N PHE A 52 -0.02 -22.71 -2.43
CA PHE A 52 0.21 -23.51 -3.63
C PHE A 52 0.74 -24.89 -3.25
N SER A 53 0.73 -25.83 -4.19
CA SER A 53 1.11 -27.22 -3.93
C SER A 53 1.67 -27.94 -5.14
N TYR A 54 2.43 -29.01 -4.90
CA TYR A 54 3.00 -29.89 -5.91
C TYR A 54 2.55 -31.32 -5.70
N THR A 55 2.06 -31.93 -6.77
CA THR A 55 1.84 -33.38 -6.80
C THR A 55 3.15 -34.06 -7.15
N VAL A 56 3.65 -34.88 -6.23
CA VAL A 56 4.78 -35.77 -6.45
C VAL A 56 4.25 -37.13 -6.85
N THR A 57 4.73 -37.65 -7.98
CA THR A 57 4.32 -38.94 -8.54
C THR A 57 5.51 -39.89 -8.51
N ALA A 58 5.34 -41.07 -7.91
CA ALA A 58 6.26 -42.18 -8.00
C ALA A 58 5.68 -43.22 -8.95
N THR A 59 6.49 -43.70 -9.90
CA THR A 59 6.13 -44.73 -10.88
C THR A 59 7.14 -45.87 -10.80
N ASP A 60 6.69 -47.10 -10.63
CA ASP A 60 7.58 -48.27 -10.65
C ASP A 60 7.87 -48.77 -12.08
N ASN A 61 8.77 -49.75 -12.19
CA ASN A 61 9.15 -50.36 -13.48
C ASN A 61 8.06 -51.25 -14.12
N ASN A 62 6.95 -51.48 -13.42
CA ASN A 62 5.76 -52.18 -13.87
C ASN A 62 4.57 -51.23 -14.10
N ASN A 63 4.81 -49.92 -14.18
CA ASN A 63 3.81 -48.86 -14.37
C ASN A 63 2.79 -48.71 -13.22
N GLY A 64 3.08 -49.25 -12.03
CA GLY A 64 2.38 -48.90 -10.80
C GLY A 64 2.67 -47.46 -10.42
N VAL A 65 1.64 -46.72 -9.99
CA VAL A 65 1.73 -45.27 -9.69
C VAL A 65 1.21 -44.98 -8.29
N ALA A 66 1.95 -44.16 -7.55
CA ALA A 66 1.52 -43.56 -6.29
C ALA A 66 1.75 -42.05 -6.33
N THR A 67 0.86 -41.28 -5.70
CA THR A 67 0.96 -39.81 -5.65
C THR A 67 0.86 -39.30 -4.22
N THR A 68 1.51 -38.17 -3.97
CA THR A 68 1.35 -37.38 -2.73
C THR A 68 1.41 -35.89 -3.05
N VAL A 69 0.90 -35.05 -2.16
CA VAL A 69 0.87 -33.60 -2.32
C VAL A 69 1.78 -32.94 -1.29
N VAL A 70 2.63 -32.02 -1.75
CA VAL A 70 3.44 -31.13 -0.93
C VAL A 70 2.83 -29.72 -1.01
N SER A 71 2.39 -29.17 0.12
CA SER A 71 1.73 -27.86 0.19
C SER A 71 2.64 -26.80 0.78
N PHE A 72 2.50 -25.57 0.28
CA PHE A 72 3.23 -24.39 0.70
C PHE A 72 2.25 -23.27 1.07
N THR A 73 2.64 -22.44 2.03
CA THR A 73 1.92 -21.22 2.43
C THR A 73 2.95 -20.13 2.66
N ILE A 74 2.78 -19.02 1.95
CA ILE A 74 3.51 -17.79 2.18
C ILE A 74 2.57 -16.84 2.91
N THR A 75 3.06 -16.18 3.96
CA THR A 75 2.30 -15.20 4.75
C THR A 75 2.97 -13.84 4.63
N GLY A 76 2.19 -12.81 4.31
CA GLY A 76 2.61 -11.42 4.21
C GLY A 76 2.94 -10.78 5.55
N THR A 77 3.64 -9.65 5.48
CA THR A 77 4.05 -8.81 6.61
C THR A 77 3.56 -7.39 6.37
N ASN A 78 3.39 -6.60 7.44
CA ASN A 78 3.08 -5.19 7.28
C ASN A 78 4.35 -4.44 6.86
N ASP A 79 4.28 -3.69 5.78
CA ASP A 79 5.23 -2.63 5.47
C ASP A 79 4.81 -1.33 6.19
N ALA A 80 5.76 -0.49 6.59
CA ALA A 80 5.43 0.75 7.31
C ALA A 80 5.11 1.87 6.30
N PRO A 81 4.12 2.74 6.59
CA PRO A 81 3.80 3.83 5.69
C PRO A 81 4.94 4.84 5.65
N THR A 82 5.10 5.46 4.49
CA THR A 82 6.02 6.57 4.25
C THR A 82 5.24 7.87 4.12
N VAL A 83 5.84 8.97 4.58
CA VAL A 83 5.27 10.32 4.44
C VAL A 83 6.37 11.34 4.16
N SER A 84 6.10 12.28 3.26
CA SER A 84 6.98 13.41 2.97
C SER A 84 6.17 14.65 2.62
N ALA A 85 6.76 15.83 2.76
CA ALA A 85 6.10 17.09 2.45
C ALA A 85 7.05 18.05 1.73
N THR A 86 6.50 18.86 0.84
CA THR A 86 7.24 19.97 0.22
C THR A 86 7.55 21.03 1.27
N ALA A 87 8.79 21.51 1.30
CA ALA A 87 9.17 22.64 2.14
C ALA A 87 8.45 23.93 1.69
N SER A 88 8.02 24.74 2.66
CA SER A 88 7.48 26.08 2.39
C SER A 88 8.60 27.04 1.95
N ALA A 89 8.25 27.98 1.06
CA ALA A 89 9.18 29.02 0.60
C ALA A 89 9.25 30.24 1.55
N GLY A 90 8.40 30.29 2.58
CA GLY A 90 8.26 31.46 3.46
C GLY A 90 7.54 32.64 2.78
N PHE A 91 7.27 33.69 3.56
CA PHE A 91 6.48 34.86 3.11
C PHE A 91 7.18 36.18 3.41
N THR A 92 6.94 37.18 2.56
CA THR A 92 7.21 38.58 2.86
C THR A 92 5.88 39.32 2.97
N GLU A 93 5.75 40.18 3.98
CA GLU A 93 4.55 41.00 4.14
C GLU A 93 4.40 42.05 3.02
N ALA A 94 3.17 42.50 2.79
CA ALA A 94 2.88 43.59 1.88
C ALA A 94 3.03 44.93 2.61
N ALA A 95 3.58 45.93 1.92
CA ALA A 95 3.69 47.29 2.45
C ALA A 95 2.29 47.88 2.72
N ASP A 96 2.12 48.52 3.89
CA ASP A 96 0.91 49.22 4.33
C ASP A 96 -0.39 48.38 4.30
N ALA A 97 -0.28 47.05 4.46
CA ALA A 97 -1.42 46.14 4.43
C ALA A 97 -1.88 45.76 5.85
N SER A 98 -2.92 46.44 6.35
CA SER A 98 -3.53 46.08 7.64
C SER A 98 -4.29 44.73 7.62
N THR A 99 -4.61 44.21 6.43
CA THR A 99 -5.30 42.93 6.23
C THR A 99 -4.75 42.17 5.02
N GLN A 100 -3.46 41.81 5.06
CA GLN A 100 -2.86 41.02 4.00
C GLN A 100 -3.30 39.55 4.03
N THR A 101 -3.39 38.95 2.86
CA THR A 101 -3.59 37.51 2.69
C THR A 101 -2.23 36.87 2.46
N LEU A 102 -1.79 36.01 3.39
CA LEU A 102 -0.61 35.17 3.24
C LEU A 102 -1.05 33.75 2.90
N THR A 103 -0.64 33.25 1.73
CA THR A 103 -1.01 31.90 1.25
C THR A 103 0.19 31.23 0.62
N ASP A 104 0.55 30.05 1.12
CA ASP A 104 1.46 29.10 0.47
C ASP A 104 0.73 27.77 0.36
N SER A 105 1.13 26.96 -0.60
CA SER A 105 0.55 25.65 -0.82
C SER A 105 1.65 24.69 -1.19
N GLY A 106 1.55 23.48 -0.66
CA GLY A 106 2.47 22.40 -0.94
C GLY A 106 1.74 21.08 -1.11
N THR A 107 2.53 20.02 -1.24
CA THR A 107 2.01 18.66 -1.30
C THR A 107 2.58 17.87 -0.13
N VAL A 108 1.69 17.15 0.57
CA VAL A 108 2.07 16.02 1.42
C VAL A 108 1.87 14.77 0.57
N THR A 109 2.92 13.97 0.43
CA THR A 109 2.88 12.67 -0.24
C THR A 109 3.05 11.57 0.78
N PHE A 110 2.35 10.46 0.57
CA PHE A 110 2.38 9.30 1.44
C PHE A 110 2.18 8.04 0.61
N GLY A 111 2.53 6.90 1.17
CA GLY A 111 2.35 5.62 0.52
C GLY A 111 2.69 4.45 1.43
N ASP A 112 2.12 3.31 1.11
CA ASP A 112 2.39 2.01 1.71
C ASP A 112 2.63 1.01 0.57
N VAL A 113 3.43 -0.02 0.83
CA VAL A 113 3.70 -1.07 -0.16
C VAL A 113 2.57 -2.12 -0.17
N ASP A 114 1.88 -2.26 0.95
CA ASP A 114 0.76 -3.20 1.13
C ASP A 114 -0.46 -2.77 0.30
N THR A 115 -1.00 -3.70 -0.50
CA THR A 115 -2.03 -3.37 -1.52
C THR A 115 -3.39 -2.97 -0.92
N ASN A 116 -3.62 -3.33 0.34
CA ASN A 116 -4.91 -3.20 1.02
C ASN A 116 -4.84 -2.31 2.26
N ASP A 117 -3.70 -1.67 2.49
CA ASP A 117 -3.53 -0.73 3.59
C ASP A 117 -4.27 0.57 3.33
N VAL A 118 -4.57 1.27 4.41
CA VAL A 118 -5.24 2.56 4.41
C VAL A 118 -4.37 3.49 5.24
N ILE A 119 -4.12 4.70 4.72
CA ILE A 119 -3.29 5.69 5.42
C ILE A 119 -4.16 6.80 5.97
N ASP A 120 -4.09 6.97 7.29
CA ASP A 120 -4.63 8.11 8.00
C ASP A 120 -3.57 9.21 8.14
N ILE A 121 -3.82 10.35 7.50
CA ILE A 121 -2.97 11.54 7.65
C ILE A 121 -3.59 12.48 8.69
N THR A 122 -2.81 12.80 9.72
CA THR A 122 -3.16 13.81 10.73
C THR A 122 -2.03 14.82 10.86
N PHE A 123 -2.35 16.02 11.33
CA PHE A 123 -1.37 17.07 11.57
C PHE A 123 -1.63 17.76 12.91
N ALA A 124 -0.57 18.31 13.48
CA ALA A 124 -0.62 19.12 14.69
C ALA A 124 0.43 20.23 14.59
N SER A 125 0.14 21.37 15.23
CA SER A 125 1.14 22.43 15.42
C SER A 125 2.25 21.94 16.36
N ASN A 126 3.49 22.25 16.03
CA ASN A 126 4.65 22.03 16.92
C ASN A 126 4.76 23.08 18.02
N ASN A 127 3.83 24.04 18.07
CA ASN A 127 3.77 25.12 19.07
C ASN A 127 5.09 25.91 19.21
N ASN A 128 5.79 26.10 18.10
CA ASN A 128 7.08 26.78 18.01
C ASN A 128 7.00 28.15 17.32
N ILE A 129 5.80 28.77 17.31
CA ILE A 129 5.62 30.12 16.80
C ILE A 129 6.42 31.10 17.68
N SER A 130 7.31 31.85 17.05
CA SER A 130 8.19 32.81 17.71
C SER A 130 8.29 34.08 16.89
N TRP A 131 8.20 35.22 17.56
CA TRP A 131 8.45 36.54 16.98
C TRP A 131 9.63 37.20 17.68
N ASN A 132 10.54 37.78 16.91
CA ASN A 132 11.72 38.46 17.46
C ASN A 132 11.40 39.81 18.11
N GLY A 133 10.22 40.38 17.85
CA GLY A 133 9.76 41.65 18.45
C GLY A 133 9.08 41.50 19.82
N GLY A 134 8.96 40.27 20.34
CA GLY A 134 8.33 39.98 21.63
C GLY A 134 7.22 38.93 21.49
N ASP A 135 6.17 39.09 22.30
CA ASP A 135 5.06 38.13 22.35
C ASP A 135 4.05 38.40 21.22
N LEU A 136 3.59 37.32 20.58
CA LEU A 136 2.46 37.35 19.66
C LEU A 136 1.16 37.22 20.45
N ASP A 137 0.15 37.99 20.05
CA ASP A 137 -1.20 37.85 20.60
C ASP A 137 -1.76 36.45 20.33
N SER A 138 -2.42 35.88 21.33
CA SER A 138 -2.98 34.52 21.28
C SER A 138 -4.00 34.30 20.15
N GLY A 139 -4.75 35.35 19.77
CA GLY A 139 -5.68 35.30 18.63
C GLY A 139 -4.93 35.16 17.31
N LEU A 140 -3.82 35.88 17.16
CA LEU A 140 -2.97 35.78 15.97
C LEU A 140 -2.23 34.44 15.91
N THR A 141 -1.71 33.94 17.03
CA THR A 141 -1.11 32.59 17.11
C THR A 141 -2.12 31.52 16.68
N THR A 142 -3.36 31.62 17.17
CA THR A 142 -4.45 30.68 16.81
C THR A 142 -4.78 30.76 15.32
N ALA A 143 -4.84 31.96 14.75
CA ALA A 143 -5.10 32.16 13.32
C ALA A 143 -3.99 31.54 12.45
N LEU A 144 -2.73 31.68 12.85
CA LEU A 144 -1.59 31.06 12.14
C LEU A 144 -1.66 29.53 12.17
N ILE A 145 -2.01 28.93 13.31
CA ILE A 145 -2.17 27.48 13.44
C ILE A 145 -3.33 26.97 12.58
N ASN A 146 -4.50 27.63 12.67
CA ASN A 146 -5.69 27.23 11.94
C ASN A 146 -5.62 27.52 10.43
N GLY A 147 -4.62 28.29 9.99
CA GLY A 147 -4.36 28.54 8.58
C GLY A 147 -3.77 27.35 7.83
N PHE A 148 -3.26 26.33 8.54
CA PHE A 148 -2.78 25.09 7.93
C PHE A 148 -3.89 24.03 7.83
N SER A 149 -3.98 23.38 6.68
CA SER A 149 -4.94 22.28 6.43
C SER A 149 -4.37 21.28 5.43
N THR A 150 -4.79 20.01 5.55
CA THR A 150 -4.55 18.95 4.56
C THR A 150 -5.87 18.42 4.03
N SER A 151 -5.92 18.01 2.76
CA SER A 151 -7.14 17.51 2.12
C SER A 151 -7.32 15.98 2.20
N ALA A 152 -6.30 15.22 2.62
CA ALA A 152 -6.35 13.77 2.66
C ALA A 152 -6.69 13.28 4.08
N THR A 153 -7.80 12.58 4.21
CA THR A 153 -8.15 11.71 5.33
C THR A 153 -8.60 10.40 4.72
N ASP A 154 -8.04 9.26 5.13
CA ASP A 154 -8.47 7.92 4.68
C ASP A 154 -8.27 7.69 3.17
N GLU A 155 -7.02 7.82 2.69
CA GLU A 155 -6.69 7.55 1.29
C GLU A 155 -5.96 6.21 1.15
N ALA A 156 -6.43 5.37 0.22
CA ALA A 156 -5.72 4.15 -0.15
C ALA A 156 -4.36 4.54 -0.79
N PRO A 157 -3.24 3.94 -0.35
CA PRO A 157 -1.92 4.22 -0.90
C PRO A 157 -1.88 3.74 -2.36
N ASN A 158 -2.04 4.68 -3.30
CA ASN A 158 -1.93 4.59 -4.77
C ASN A 158 -3.07 5.31 -5.53
N THR A 159 -4.06 5.89 -4.84
CA THR A 159 -5.04 6.77 -5.48
C THR A 159 -4.39 8.11 -5.78
N ALA A 160 -3.79 8.23 -6.97
CA ALA A 160 -3.29 9.51 -7.47
C ALA A 160 -4.47 10.49 -7.67
N TRP A 161 -4.89 11.20 -6.61
CA TRP A 161 -5.81 12.32 -6.72
C TRP A 161 -5.05 13.63 -6.60
N ASN A 162 -4.56 14.10 -7.74
CA ASN A 162 -4.32 15.52 -7.91
C ASN A 162 -5.63 16.15 -8.40
N TYR A 163 -6.47 16.65 -7.49
CA TYR A 163 -7.64 17.44 -7.85
C TYR A 163 -7.67 18.75 -7.05
N ASN A 164 -7.19 19.81 -7.69
CA ASN A 164 -7.62 21.17 -7.39
C ASN A 164 -9.00 21.36 -8.05
N ALA A 165 -10.06 21.44 -7.25
CA ALA A 165 -11.39 21.76 -7.74
C ALA A 165 -11.91 23.02 -7.05
N ALA A 166 -11.58 24.17 -7.63
CA ALA A 166 -12.42 25.34 -7.52
C ALA A 166 -13.79 25.04 -8.14
N GLY A 167 -14.81 24.80 -7.31
CA GLY A 167 -16.21 25.13 -7.61
C GLY A 167 -17.01 24.25 -8.57
N VAL A 168 -17.01 22.92 -8.45
CA VAL A 168 -18.01 22.09 -9.18
C VAL A 168 -18.58 20.94 -8.33
N ASN A 169 -19.89 20.75 -8.42
CA ASN A 169 -20.73 19.73 -7.76
C ASN A 169 -20.45 18.31 -8.32
N LEU A 170 -20.16 17.34 -7.45
CA LEU A 170 -19.75 15.95 -7.78
C LEU A 170 -20.81 14.88 -7.42
N ASP A 171 -22.10 15.18 -7.58
CA ASP A 171 -23.19 14.21 -7.37
C ASP A 171 -23.29 13.09 -8.44
N PHE A 172 -22.19 12.42 -8.82
CA PHE A 172 -22.30 11.41 -9.90
C PHE A 172 -21.51 10.10 -9.80
N LEU A 173 -20.75 9.80 -8.73
CA LEU A 173 -19.96 8.55 -8.73
C LEU A 173 -19.91 7.81 -7.39
N ALA A 174 -21.06 7.47 -6.79
CA ALA A 174 -21.16 6.33 -5.85
C ALA A 174 -22.62 5.94 -5.54
N GLN A 175 -23.32 5.31 -6.49
CA GLN A 175 -24.56 4.51 -6.31
C GLN A 175 -24.98 4.11 -7.74
N VAL A 176 -25.07 2.86 -8.21
CA VAL A 176 -25.44 1.57 -7.60
C VAL A 176 -24.91 0.48 -8.53
N LYS A 177 -24.30 -0.60 -8.02
CA LYS A 177 -24.44 -1.93 -8.63
C LYS A 177 -24.80 -2.98 -7.56
N PRO A 178 -25.62 -3.97 -7.94
CA PRO A 178 -26.69 -4.51 -7.09
C PRO A 178 -26.22 -5.58 -6.09
N SER A 179 -26.90 -5.68 -4.95
CA SER A 179 -26.78 -6.83 -4.03
C SER A 179 -27.41 -8.10 -4.59
N PRO A 180 -26.86 -9.31 -4.32
CA PRO A 180 -27.43 -10.57 -4.77
C PRO A 180 -28.47 -11.18 -3.81
N LEU A 181 -29.54 -11.69 -4.43
CA LEU A 181 -30.40 -12.85 -4.10
C LEU A 181 -31.29 -12.85 -2.83
N ALA A 182 -32.60 -13.02 -3.08
CA ALA A 182 -33.48 -13.80 -2.20
C ALA A 182 -34.18 -14.89 -3.03
N THR A 183 -33.93 -16.13 -2.65
CA THR A 183 -34.66 -17.33 -3.06
C THR A 183 -36.14 -17.21 -2.67
N LEU A 184 -37.04 -17.64 -3.55
CA LEU A 184 -38.19 -18.50 -3.27
C LEU A 184 -38.52 -19.29 -4.54
#